data_AF-A0A7C1WNX5-F1
#
_entry.id   AF-A0A7C1WNX5-F1
#
_cell.length_a   1.000
_cell.length_b   1.000
_cell.length_c   1.000
_cell.angle_alpha   90.00
_cell.angle_beta   90.00
_cell.angle_gamma   90.00
#
_symmetry.space_group_name_H-M   'P 1'
#
loop_
_entity.id
_entity.type
_entity.pdbx_description
1 polymer ?
#
loop_
_entity_poly.entity_id
_entity_poly.type
_entity_poly.pdbx_seq_one_letter_code
_entity_poly.pdbx_strand_id
1 'polypeptide(L)'
;MKENRDSFLGYVDIFSSHHDRVKSPFSYDDLSYIHGAIISCPPIDTYFIKSKRLCDVSVDGGITLTVEGSFFNQQNQIFDGCVHTSIKNAIWNLLGQKVHADQLEKLGKFNKDNSTISVTFPEVREFLKQFNITLFAFDFEKKEGIDDATFQQLVYYAVESGFPVILGIRLLADAGHVVTVVGHTFNKDTWLPEAERDYFKIKSVKQIEYIPSVAWVNNFIVQDDNYGPYYCLPIKSLQNNISFVAALTDFHGNLYGNRAEYLAAAVLYNTLEKLTNNLRAQGQSTGGYWFDVLIRHWETKKLIFRTLYTKKQKIP
;
A
#
# COMPACT_ATOMS: atom_id res chain seq x y z
N MET A 1 4.27 8.21 12.30
CA MET A 1 5.45 8.99 12.75
C MET A 1 6.48 8.96 11.61
N LYS A 2 6.60 10.06 10.86
CA LYS A 2 7.46 10.23 9.68
C LYS A 2 8.92 10.39 10.14
N GLU A 3 9.85 9.66 9.54
CA GLU A 3 11.27 10.02 9.58
C GLU A 3 11.64 10.53 8.18
N ASN A 4 11.99 11.80 8.12
CA ASN A 4 12.60 12.41 6.93
C ASN A 4 14.10 12.08 7.02
N ARG A 5 14.61 11.22 6.14
CA ARG A 5 16.06 11.13 5.93
C ARG A 5 16.43 12.16 4.87
N ASP A 6 17.42 12.99 5.19
CA ASP A 6 17.90 14.11 4.38
C ASP A 6 18.15 13.69 2.93
N SER A 7 17.49 14.37 1.99
CA SER A 7 17.65 14.17 0.55
C SER A 7 18.01 15.48 -0.13
N PHE A 8 19.31 15.76 -0.23
CA PHE A 8 19.87 16.79 -1.11
C PHE A 8 21.18 16.30 -1.75
N LEU A 9 21.28 16.36 -3.08
CA LEU A 9 22.54 16.14 -3.82
C LEU A 9 22.58 17.01 -5.09
N GLY A 10 22.44 18.33 -4.94
CA GLY A 10 23.00 19.33 -5.87
C GLY A 10 22.28 19.62 -7.20
N TYR A 11 22.84 20.59 -7.93
CA TYR A 11 22.50 21.01 -9.30
C TYR A 11 23.76 20.95 -10.17
N VAL A 12 23.59 20.76 -11.49
CA VAL A 12 24.64 21.00 -12.50
C VAL A 12 24.04 21.90 -13.57
N ASP A 13 24.58 23.11 -13.69
CA ASP A 13 24.27 24.01 -14.81
C ASP A 13 25.15 23.63 -16.01
N ILE A 14 24.55 23.09 -17.06
CA ILE A 14 25.25 22.85 -18.34
C ILE A 14 24.94 24.03 -19.26
N PHE A 15 25.88 24.95 -19.39
CA PHE A 15 25.84 26.00 -20.40
C PHE A 15 26.34 25.41 -21.73
N SER A 16 25.45 24.95 -22.61
CA SER A 16 25.84 24.70 -24.00
C SER A 16 25.75 26.02 -24.77
N SER A 17 26.90 26.65 -25.02
CA SER A 17 26.94 27.90 -25.78
C SER A 17 26.81 27.69 -27.29
N HIS A 18 26.78 26.46 -27.81
CA HIS A 18 26.89 26.21 -29.26
C HIS A 18 25.85 25.21 -29.78
N HIS A 19 25.00 25.75 -30.67
CA HIS A 19 24.24 25.07 -31.73
C HIS A 19 23.00 24.24 -31.37
N ASP A 20 21.88 24.94 -31.11
CA ASP A 20 20.57 24.51 -31.60
C ASP A 20 19.78 25.73 -32.11
N ARG A 21 20.25 26.27 -33.25
CA ARG A 21 19.51 27.29 -34.00
C ARG A 21 18.47 26.61 -34.87
N VAL A 22 17.27 26.40 -34.35
CA VAL A 22 16.11 26.12 -35.22
C VAL A 22 15.64 27.47 -35.79
N LYS A 23 15.74 27.64 -37.12
CA LYS A 23 15.14 28.81 -37.79
C LYS A 23 13.61 28.71 -37.65
N SER A 24 13.04 29.45 -36.70
CA SER A 24 11.62 29.78 -36.73
C SER A 24 11.34 30.67 -37.95
N PRO A 25 10.28 30.42 -38.74
CA PRO A 25 9.84 31.32 -39.82
C PRO A 25 9.20 32.61 -39.30
N PHE A 26 9.05 32.77 -37.98
CA PHE A 26 8.50 33.96 -37.36
C PHE A 26 9.60 34.63 -36.53
N SER A 27 10.00 35.84 -36.93
CA SER A 27 11.00 36.66 -36.26
C SER A 27 10.56 37.01 -34.85
N TYR A 28 11.25 36.50 -33.84
CA TYR A 28 11.34 37.13 -32.54
C TYR A 28 12.73 36.84 -31.95
N ASP A 29 13.23 37.83 -31.22
CA ASP A 29 14.58 38.00 -30.69
C ASP A 29 15.15 36.77 -29.94
N ASP A 30 16.48 36.74 -29.83
CA ASP A 30 17.31 35.68 -29.22
C ASP A 30 16.70 35.07 -27.95
N LEU A 31 16.01 33.93 -28.10
CA LEU A 31 15.56 33.11 -26.98
C LEU A 31 16.72 32.21 -26.53
N SER A 32 17.34 32.55 -25.42
CA SER A 32 18.24 31.66 -24.70
C SER A 32 17.42 30.57 -24.01
N TYR A 33 17.51 29.31 -24.46
CA TYR A 33 16.88 28.20 -23.74
C TYR A 33 17.73 27.80 -22.54
N ILE A 34 17.29 28.17 -21.34
CA ILE A 34 17.85 27.62 -20.10
C ILE A 34 17.30 26.19 -19.96
N HIS A 35 18.14 25.18 -20.19
CA HIS A 35 17.84 23.81 -19.81
C HIS A 35 18.32 23.61 -18.36
N GLY A 36 17.41 23.80 -17.40
CA GLY A 36 17.64 23.44 -16.01
C GLY A 36 16.96 22.11 -15.71
N ALA A 37 17.71 21.12 -15.22
CA ALA A 37 17.14 19.90 -14.65
C ALA A 37 17.32 19.94 -13.13
N ILE A 38 16.21 20.11 -12.41
CA ILE A 38 16.17 19.90 -10.96
C ILE A 38 15.81 18.43 -10.75
N ILE A 39 16.76 17.62 -10.28
CA ILE A 39 16.44 16.30 -9.72
C ILE A 39 16.51 16.41 -8.21
N SER A 40 15.42 16.86 -7.59
CA SER A 40 15.12 16.39 -6.25
C SER A 40 14.27 15.15 -6.43
N CYS A 41 14.77 13.95 -6.10
CA CYS A 41 13.85 12.88 -5.77
C CYS A 41 13.16 13.32 -4.47
N PRO A 42 11.84 13.61 -4.49
CA PRO A 42 11.14 13.80 -3.24
C PRO A 42 11.30 12.52 -2.43
N PRO A 43 11.46 12.59 -1.10
CA PRO A 43 11.47 11.39 -0.28
C PRO A 43 10.17 10.64 -0.57
N ILE A 44 10.29 9.43 -1.11
CA ILE A 44 9.15 8.54 -1.28
C ILE A 44 8.69 8.23 0.15
N ASP A 45 7.51 8.72 0.54
CA ASP A 45 6.98 8.41 1.85
C ASP A 45 6.75 6.90 1.92
N THR A 46 7.48 6.23 2.81
CA THR A 46 7.29 4.80 3.10
C THR A 46 6.37 4.65 4.30
N TYR A 47 5.25 3.95 4.10
CA TYR A 47 4.28 3.63 5.14
C TYR A 47 4.43 2.15 5.50
N PHE A 48 4.71 1.89 6.77
CA PHE A 48 4.90 0.54 7.30
C PHE A 48 3.89 0.30 8.43
N ILE A 49 3.45 -0.95 8.55
CA ILE A 49 2.89 -1.47 9.78
C ILE A 49 4.06 -1.51 10.77
N LYS A 50 4.16 -0.48 11.62
CA LYS A 50 5.22 -0.41 12.63
C LYS A 50 4.93 -1.41 13.74
N SER A 51 5.52 -2.60 13.64
CA SER A 51 5.69 -3.51 14.77
C SER A 51 6.88 -3.02 15.60
N LYS A 52 6.63 -2.08 16.51
CA LYS A 52 7.58 -1.64 17.54
C LYS A 52 7.49 -2.61 18.71
N ARG A 53 8.05 -3.81 18.54
CA ARG A 53 7.94 -4.89 19.52
C ARG A 53 9.32 -5.25 20.04
N LEU A 54 9.39 -5.49 21.35
CA LEU A 54 10.59 -5.97 22.00
C LEU A 54 10.76 -7.46 21.69
N CYS A 55 11.93 -7.81 21.17
CA CYS A 55 12.33 -9.15 20.82
C CYS A 55 13.58 -9.51 21.60
N ASP A 56 13.54 -10.62 22.32
CA ASP A 56 14.75 -11.22 22.87
C ASP A 56 15.51 -11.96 21.76
N VAL A 57 16.74 -11.53 21.54
CA VAL A 57 17.70 -12.09 20.58
C VAL A 57 18.81 -12.73 21.38
N SER A 58 19.03 -14.02 21.15
CA SER A 58 20.19 -14.71 21.70
C SER A 58 21.36 -14.59 20.72
N VAL A 59 22.47 -14.04 21.19
CA VAL A 59 23.73 -14.00 20.47
C VAL A 59 24.60 -15.16 20.95
N ASP A 60 25.48 -15.65 20.09
CA ASP A 60 26.41 -16.72 20.43
C ASP A 60 27.18 -16.40 21.73
N GLY A 61 27.35 -17.40 22.59
CA GLY A 61 27.89 -17.23 23.96
C GLY A 61 26.85 -17.02 25.07
N GLY A 62 25.55 -17.21 24.78
CA GLY A 62 24.48 -17.23 25.81
C GLY A 62 24.00 -15.85 26.26
N ILE A 63 24.37 -14.79 25.54
CA ILE A 63 23.94 -13.42 25.82
C ILE A 63 22.55 -13.22 25.18
N THR A 64 21.58 -12.82 25.99
CA THR A 64 20.27 -12.40 25.51
C THR A 64 20.18 -10.87 25.52
N LEU A 65 19.85 -10.29 24.36
CA LEU A 65 19.61 -8.87 24.18
C LEU A 65 18.15 -8.63 23.80
N THR A 66 17.51 -7.64 24.41
CA THR A 66 16.18 -7.21 23.98
C THR A 66 16.32 -6.07 22.98
N VAL A 67 15.87 -6.29 21.74
CA VAL A 67 15.89 -5.29 20.67
C VAL A 67 14.46 -4.89 20.30
N GLU A 68 14.22 -3.62 20.03
CA GLU A 68 12.96 -3.15 19.45
C GLU A 68 13.03 -3.32 17.92
N GLY A 69 12.15 -4.13 17.34
CA GLY A 69 12.13 -4.36 15.90
C GLY A 69 10.93 -5.15 15.41
N SER A 70 10.84 -5.32 14.09
CA SER A 70 9.89 -6.23 13.48
C SER A 70 10.49 -7.62 13.33
N PHE A 71 9.63 -8.63 13.45
CA PHE A 71 9.98 -10.00 13.18
C PHE A 71 10.09 -10.26 11.68
N PHE A 72 11.11 -11.03 11.32
CA PHE A 72 11.31 -11.61 10.01
C PHE A 72 11.74 -13.07 10.18
N ASN A 73 11.26 -13.94 9.31
CA ASN A 73 11.57 -15.35 9.33
C ASN A 73 11.85 -15.85 7.92
N GLN A 74 13.02 -16.46 7.72
CA GLN A 74 13.38 -17.17 6.50
C GLN A 74 12.95 -18.63 6.58
N GLN A 75 12.88 -19.29 5.42
CA GLN A 75 12.79 -20.75 5.36
C GLN A 75 14.06 -21.36 5.93
N ASN A 76 13.91 -22.54 6.52
CA ASN A 76 15.00 -23.39 6.96
C ASN A 76 14.54 -24.85 6.88
N GLN A 77 15.39 -25.80 7.26
CA GLN A 77 15.06 -27.23 7.24
C GLN A 77 13.90 -27.65 8.18
N ILE A 78 13.36 -26.73 8.97
CA ILE A 78 12.20 -26.92 9.86
C ILE A 78 10.94 -26.29 9.25
N PHE A 79 11.09 -25.26 8.41
CA PHE A 79 10.02 -24.51 7.77
C PHE A 79 10.12 -24.60 6.24
N ASP A 80 9.56 -25.67 5.67
CA ASP A 80 9.62 -25.98 4.24
C ASP A 80 8.54 -25.25 3.39
N GLY A 81 8.17 -24.01 3.74
CA GLY A 81 7.18 -23.29 2.94
C GLY A 81 7.05 -21.79 3.20
N CYS A 82 7.01 -21.04 2.10
CA CYS A 82 6.77 -19.59 2.08
C CYS A 82 5.43 -19.16 2.69
N VAL A 83 4.45 -20.07 2.72
CA VAL A 83 3.18 -19.85 3.42
C VAL A 83 3.39 -19.79 4.94
N HIS A 84 4.18 -20.69 5.52
CA HIS A 84 4.41 -20.71 6.97
C HIS A 84 5.19 -19.49 7.43
N THR A 85 6.27 -19.14 6.71
CA THR A 85 7.05 -17.93 6.98
C THR A 85 6.17 -16.69 6.90
N SER A 86 5.30 -16.62 5.88
CA SER A 86 4.39 -15.49 5.70
C SER A 86 3.31 -15.39 6.79
N ILE A 87 2.74 -16.51 7.24
CA ILE A 87 1.77 -16.52 8.34
C ILE A 87 2.41 -16.05 9.65
N LYS A 88 3.64 -16.51 9.97
CA LYS A 88 4.38 -16.03 11.15
C LYS A 88 4.62 -14.53 11.09
N ASN A 89 5.12 -14.05 9.94
CA ASN A 89 5.39 -12.64 9.73
C ASN A 89 4.10 -11.81 9.88
N ALA A 90 2.99 -12.26 9.31
CA ALA A 90 1.71 -11.56 9.40
C ALA A 90 1.15 -11.56 10.84
N ILE A 91 1.12 -12.69 11.54
CA ILE A 91 0.64 -12.75 12.93
C ILE A 91 1.49 -11.88 13.86
N TRP A 92 2.82 -11.89 13.69
CA TRP A 92 3.68 -11.02 14.47
C TRP A 92 3.42 -9.53 14.20
N ASN A 93 3.28 -9.14 12.92
CA ASN A 93 3.03 -7.74 12.60
C ASN A 93 1.68 -7.26 13.10
N LEU A 94 0.67 -8.14 13.14
CA LEU A 94 -0.66 -7.82 13.65
C LEU A 94 -0.72 -7.80 15.19
N LEU A 95 -0.28 -8.87 15.86
CA LEU A 95 -0.50 -9.08 17.30
C LEU A 95 0.77 -8.92 18.14
N GLY A 96 1.96 -9.03 17.55
CA GLY A 96 3.22 -9.17 18.29
C GLY A 96 3.36 -10.51 19.01
N GLN A 97 2.60 -11.51 18.58
CA GLN A 97 2.60 -12.84 19.19
C GLN A 97 3.53 -13.79 18.42
N LYS A 98 4.36 -14.54 19.16
CA LYS A 98 5.19 -15.61 18.59
C LYS A 98 4.31 -16.78 18.17
N VAL A 99 4.60 -17.31 16.99
CA VAL A 99 4.01 -18.56 16.49
C VAL A 99 5.11 -19.60 16.46
N HIS A 100 4.92 -20.68 17.21
CA HIS A 100 5.90 -21.75 17.35
C HIS A 100 5.82 -22.74 16.17
N ALA A 101 6.90 -23.47 15.93
CA ALA A 101 7.01 -24.38 14.79
C ALA A 101 5.99 -25.52 14.84
N ASP A 102 5.82 -26.11 16.03
CA ASP A 102 4.87 -27.19 16.34
C ASP A 102 3.40 -26.79 16.09
N GLN A 103 3.08 -25.50 16.18
CA GLN A 103 1.75 -24.98 15.82
C GLN A 103 1.55 -24.99 14.29
N LEU A 104 2.59 -24.69 13.53
CA LEU A 104 2.56 -24.58 12.06
C LEU A 104 2.72 -25.92 11.35
N GLU A 105 3.39 -26.89 11.94
CA GLU A 105 3.47 -28.26 11.42
C GLU A 105 2.08 -28.89 11.23
N LYS A 106 1.09 -28.42 12.01
CA LYS A 106 -0.32 -28.86 11.90
C LYS A 106 -1.07 -28.15 10.76
N LEU A 107 -0.48 -27.14 10.14
CA LEU A 107 -1.10 -26.33 9.09
C LEU A 107 -0.62 -26.76 7.70
N GLY A 108 -1.53 -27.43 6.99
CA GLY A 108 -1.30 -27.93 5.63
C GLY A 108 -0.94 -29.42 5.61
N LYS A 109 -0.81 -29.95 4.40
CA LYS A 109 -0.45 -31.35 4.15
C LYS A 109 0.87 -31.41 3.42
N PHE A 110 1.82 -32.17 3.97
CA PHE A 110 3.06 -32.47 3.29
C PHE A 110 2.80 -33.39 2.10
N ASN A 111 3.10 -32.91 0.92
CA ASN A 111 3.09 -33.69 -0.31
C ASN A 111 4.47 -34.31 -0.50
N LYS A 112 4.55 -35.64 -0.33
CA LYS A 112 5.80 -36.40 -0.46
C LYS A 112 6.37 -36.39 -1.89
N ASP A 113 5.52 -36.27 -2.90
CA ASP A 113 5.93 -36.40 -4.29
C ASP A 113 6.72 -35.18 -4.76
N ASN A 114 6.35 -34.00 -4.26
CA ASN A 114 7.00 -32.74 -4.63
C ASN A 114 7.76 -32.10 -3.46
N SER A 115 7.79 -32.73 -2.28
CA SER A 115 8.36 -32.18 -1.04
C SER A 115 7.83 -30.78 -0.71
N THR A 116 6.54 -30.54 -0.94
CA THR A 116 5.90 -29.24 -0.72
C THR A 116 4.76 -29.35 0.28
N ILE A 117 4.50 -28.27 1.01
CA ILE A 117 3.32 -28.15 1.88
C ILE A 117 2.22 -27.45 1.10
N SER A 118 1.09 -28.15 0.92
CA SER A 118 -0.13 -27.54 0.38
C SER A 118 -0.98 -27.01 1.53
N VAL A 119 -1.33 -25.72 1.48
CA VAL A 119 -2.14 -25.04 2.49
C VAL A 119 -3.32 -24.34 1.80
N THR A 120 -4.53 -24.58 2.28
CA THR A 120 -5.77 -24.00 1.74
C THR A 120 -6.32 -22.89 2.63
N PHE A 121 -7.11 -21.96 2.07
CA PHE A 121 -7.74 -20.90 2.89
C PHE A 121 -8.61 -21.41 4.05
N PRO A 122 -9.41 -22.47 3.91
CA PRO A 122 -10.14 -23.05 5.04
C PRO A 122 -9.21 -23.50 6.17
N GLU A 123 -8.07 -24.12 5.86
CA GLU A 123 -7.07 -24.53 6.85
C GLU A 123 -6.43 -23.32 7.54
N VAL A 124 -6.05 -22.29 6.78
CA VAL A 124 -5.52 -21.03 7.36
C VAL A 124 -6.57 -20.36 8.25
N ARG A 125 -7.84 -20.29 7.83
CA ARG A 125 -8.93 -19.73 8.64
C ARG A 125 -9.08 -20.47 9.95
N GLU A 126 -9.08 -21.80 9.92
CA GLU A 126 -9.18 -22.61 11.13
C GLU A 126 -8.00 -22.37 12.07
N PHE A 127 -6.78 -22.38 11.53
CA PHE A 127 -5.58 -22.10 12.29
C PHE A 127 -5.59 -20.71 12.93
N LEU A 128 -6.11 -19.69 12.24
CA LEU A 128 -6.15 -18.32 12.73
C LEU A 128 -7.19 -18.10 13.86
N LYS A 129 -8.17 -19.00 14.04
CA LYS A 129 -9.14 -18.91 15.14
C LYS A 129 -8.47 -18.91 16.52
N GLN A 130 -7.39 -19.67 16.70
CA GLN A 130 -6.68 -19.73 17.99
C GLN A 130 -6.04 -18.40 18.39
N PHE A 131 -5.84 -17.49 17.44
CA PHE A 131 -5.30 -16.15 17.64
C PHE A 131 -6.39 -15.06 17.63
N ASN A 132 -7.66 -15.44 17.51
CA ASN A 132 -8.77 -14.52 17.27
C ASN A 132 -8.55 -13.61 16.04
N ILE A 133 -7.94 -14.16 14.98
CA ILE A 133 -7.68 -13.45 13.72
C ILE A 133 -8.71 -13.89 12.68
N THR A 134 -9.26 -12.91 11.96
CA THR A 134 -10.06 -13.13 10.75
C THR A 134 -9.19 -13.05 9.51
N LEU A 135 -9.47 -13.90 8.52
CA LEU A 135 -8.84 -13.87 7.21
C LEU A 135 -9.79 -13.24 6.17
N PHE A 136 -9.40 -12.17 5.51
CA PHE A 136 -10.06 -11.70 4.28
C PHE A 136 -9.26 -12.16 3.09
N ALA A 137 -9.67 -13.26 2.46
CA ALA A 137 -8.98 -13.86 1.33
C ALA A 137 -9.81 -13.75 0.04
N PHE A 138 -9.13 -13.43 -1.05
CA PHE A 138 -9.65 -13.34 -2.41
C PHE A 138 -8.77 -14.18 -3.34
N ASP A 139 -9.42 -15.10 -4.03
CA ASP A 139 -8.80 -16.06 -4.97
C ASP A 139 -9.07 -15.59 -6.40
N PHE A 140 -8.04 -15.05 -7.07
CA PHE A 140 -8.17 -14.53 -8.43
C PHE A 140 -8.25 -15.63 -9.48
N GLU A 141 -7.87 -16.87 -9.15
CA GLU A 141 -7.96 -18.01 -10.06
C GLU A 141 -9.40 -18.50 -10.17
N LYS A 142 -10.12 -18.51 -9.05
CA LYS A 142 -11.54 -18.90 -9.01
C LYS A 142 -12.48 -17.80 -9.48
N LYS A 143 -11.98 -16.56 -9.66
CA LYS A 143 -12.78 -15.35 -9.94
C LYS A 143 -13.93 -15.18 -8.93
N GLU A 144 -13.75 -15.68 -7.71
CA GLU A 144 -14.75 -15.63 -6.66
C GLU A 144 -14.59 -14.34 -5.87
N GLY A 145 -15.62 -13.48 -5.93
CA GLY A 145 -15.75 -12.33 -5.05
C GLY A 145 -14.82 -11.17 -5.40
N ILE A 146 -15.27 -10.33 -6.35
CA ILE A 146 -15.40 -8.87 -6.23
C ILE A 146 -15.51 -8.33 -7.67
N ASP A 147 -16.65 -7.75 -8.01
CA ASP A 147 -16.83 -7.09 -9.32
C ASP A 147 -16.16 -5.71 -9.43
N ASP A 148 -15.68 -5.11 -8.33
CA ASP A 148 -15.37 -3.67 -8.24
C ASP A 148 -14.00 -3.29 -7.61
N ALA A 149 -13.10 -4.23 -7.28
CA ALA A 149 -11.82 -3.93 -6.64
C ALA A 149 -10.65 -4.68 -7.26
N THR A 150 -9.54 -3.97 -7.47
CA THR A 150 -8.31 -4.58 -7.97
C THR A 150 -7.50 -5.19 -6.83
N PHE A 151 -6.56 -6.11 -7.13
CA PHE A 151 -5.68 -6.66 -6.09
C PHE A 151 -4.88 -5.55 -5.37
N GLN A 152 -4.46 -4.51 -6.10
CA GLN A 152 -3.73 -3.39 -5.54
C GLN A 152 -4.54 -2.68 -4.46
N GLN A 153 -5.83 -2.46 -4.73
CA GLN A 153 -6.76 -1.86 -3.79
C GLN A 153 -6.92 -2.72 -2.54
N LEU A 154 -7.11 -4.03 -2.71
CA LEU A 154 -7.26 -4.95 -1.57
C LEU A 154 -6.02 -4.97 -0.67
N VAL A 155 -4.83 -5.05 -1.25
CA VAL A 155 -3.57 -5.01 -0.49
C VAL A 155 -3.39 -3.65 0.19
N TYR A 156 -3.55 -2.56 -0.56
CA TYR A 156 -3.33 -1.21 -0.05
C TYR A 156 -4.26 -0.88 1.12
N TYR A 157 -5.58 -1.10 1.01
CA TYR A 157 -6.51 -0.75 2.09
C TYR A 157 -6.29 -1.57 3.37
N ALA A 158 -5.89 -2.83 3.23
CA ALA A 158 -5.53 -3.66 4.38
C ALA A 158 -4.28 -3.10 5.07
N VAL A 159 -3.20 -2.87 4.32
CA VAL A 159 -1.92 -2.41 4.87
C VAL A 159 -2.02 -1.00 5.46
N GLU A 160 -2.71 -0.09 4.76
CA GLU A 160 -3.02 1.26 5.24
C GLU A 160 -3.78 1.21 6.56
N SER A 161 -4.68 0.23 6.72
CA SER A 161 -5.42 -0.05 7.96
C SER A 161 -4.62 -0.77 9.05
N GLY A 162 -3.33 -1.03 8.84
CA GLY A 162 -2.48 -1.73 9.80
C GLY A 162 -2.57 -3.26 9.74
N PHE A 163 -3.20 -3.82 8.71
CA PHE A 163 -3.38 -5.26 8.54
C PHE A 163 -2.37 -5.85 7.56
N PRO A 164 -1.52 -6.80 7.98
CA PRO A 164 -0.58 -7.44 7.07
C PRO A 164 -1.32 -8.34 6.07
N VAL A 165 -0.74 -8.45 4.88
CA VAL A 165 -1.36 -9.19 3.77
C VAL A 165 -0.42 -10.29 3.32
N ILE A 166 -0.94 -11.50 3.21
CA ILE A 166 -0.28 -12.61 2.53
C ILE A 166 -0.64 -12.50 1.05
N LEU A 167 0.36 -12.35 0.20
CA LEU A 167 0.20 -12.16 -1.24
C LEU A 167 0.73 -13.39 -1.98
N GLY A 168 -0.14 -14.07 -2.72
CA GLY A 168 0.22 -15.20 -3.57
C GLY A 168 0.61 -14.73 -4.97
N ILE A 169 1.82 -15.09 -5.39
CA ILE A 169 2.44 -14.72 -6.66
C ILE A 169 2.64 -15.98 -7.50
N ARG A 170 2.23 -15.92 -8.77
CA ARG A 170 2.50 -16.93 -9.79
C ARG A 170 3.89 -16.71 -10.36
N LEU A 171 4.72 -17.73 -10.28
CA LEU A 171 6.00 -17.79 -10.98
C LEU A 171 5.83 -18.62 -12.26
N LEU A 172 6.89 -18.66 -13.06
CA LEU A 172 6.95 -19.52 -14.25
C LEU A 172 6.86 -21.00 -13.84
N ALA A 173 6.30 -21.83 -14.73
CA ALA A 173 6.20 -23.30 -14.59
C ALA A 173 5.38 -23.80 -13.36
N ASP A 174 4.24 -23.15 -13.08
CA ASP A 174 3.30 -23.52 -12.00
C ASP A 174 3.87 -23.47 -10.57
N ALA A 175 5.05 -22.86 -10.40
CA ALA A 175 5.58 -22.57 -9.06
C ALA A 175 4.84 -21.37 -8.46
N GLY A 176 4.31 -21.54 -7.25
CA GLY A 176 3.72 -20.45 -6.46
C GLY A 176 4.75 -19.90 -5.46
N HIS A 177 4.73 -18.58 -5.24
CA HIS A 177 5.47 -17.93 -4.16
C HIS A 177 4.54 -17.11 -3.29
N VAL A 178 4.87 -16.97 -2.01
CA VAL A 178 4.04 -16.24 -1.06
C VAL A 178 4.92 -15.29 -0.27
N VAL A 179 4.53 -14.03 -0.25
CA VAL A 179 5.23 -12.98 0.51
C VAL A 179 4.26 -12.31 1.47
N THR A 180 4.80 -11.71 2.54
CA THR A 180 4.00 -10.88 3.45
C THR A 180 4.17 -9.41 3.12
N VAL A 181 3.11 -8.74 2.71
CA VAL A 181 3.08 -7.29 2.56
C VAL A 181 2.83 -6.64 3.92
N VAL A 182 3.74 -5.76 4.31
CA VAL A 182 3.74 -5.04 5.60
C VAL A 182 3.78 -3.52 5.44
N GLY A 183 3.75 -3.03 4.21
CA GLY A 183 3.83 -1.61 3.94
C GLY A 183 3.59 -1.28 2.48
N HIS A 184 3.63 0.00 2.18
CA HIS A 184 3.60 0.52 0.82
C HIS A 184 4.35 1.85 0.75
N THR A 185 4.71 2.23 -0.47
CA THR A 185 5.20 3.57 -0.78
C THR A 185 4.04 4.47 -1.19
N PHE A 186 4.17 5.77 -0.98
CA PHE A 186 3.21 6.75 -1.48
C PHE A 186 3.98 7.91 -2.13
N ASN A 187 3.86 8.05 -3.44
CA ASN A 187 4.53 9.09 -4.19
C ASN A 187 3.51 10.11 -4.67
N LYS A 188 3.39 11.20 -3.91
CA LYS A 188 2.53 12.35 -4.22
C LYS A 188 2.86 13.02 -5.56
N ASP A 189 4.08 12.83 -6.06
CA ASP A 189 4.59 13.42 -7.30
C ASP A 189 4.42 12.47 -8.49
N THR A 190 3.66 11.38 -8.32
CA THR A 190 3.27 10.50 -9.44
C THR A 190 2.42 11.30 -10.42
N TRP A 191 2.89 11.39 -11.67
CA TRP A 191 2.20 12.11 -12.75
C TRP A 191 0.86 11.46 -13.14
N LEU A 192 0.79 10.13 -13.12
CA LEU A 192 -0.35 9.38 -13.68
C LEU A 192 -1.71 9.74 -13.03
N PRO A 193 -1.87 9.78 -11.70
CA PRO A 193 -3.12 10.24 -11.07
C PRO A 193 -3.56 11.62 -11.54
N GLU A 194 -2.63 12.57 -11.63
CA GLU A 194 -2.93 13.94 -12.07
C GLU A 194 -3.35 13.97 -13.54
N ALA A 195 -2.65 13.21 -14.39
CA ALA A 195 -2.95 13.09 -15.82
C ALA A 195 -4.26 12.36 -16.11
N GLU A 196 -4.62 11.34 -15.31
CA GLU A 196 -5.88 10.62 -15.44
C GLU A 196 -7.08 11.55 -15.26
N ARG A 197 -6.99 12.48 -14.33
CA ARG A 197 -8.00 13.53 -14.13
C ARG A 197 -8.08 14.49 -15.31
N ASP A 198 -6.94 15.06 -15.72
CA ASP A 198 -6.94 16.22 -16.64
C ASP A 198 -7.00 15.81 -18.13
N TYR A 199 -6.34 14.71 -18.51
CA TYR A 199 -6.21 14.28 -19.90
C TYR A 199 -7.08 13.09 -20.26
N PHE A 200 -7.13 12.08 -19.40
CA PHE A 200 -7.76 10.81 -19.74
C PHE A 200 -9.24 10.74 -19.36
N LYS A 201 -9.77 11.79 -18.73
CA LYS A 201 -11.19 11.96 -18.35
C LYS A 201 -11.77 10.66 -17.82
N ILE A 202 -11.35 10.26 -16.61
CA ILE A 202 -11.87 9.08 -15.92
C ILE A 202 -13.40 9.05 -16.13
N LYS A 203 -13.87 8.08 -16.93
CA LYS A 203 -15.30 7.85 -17.08
C LYS A 203 -15.78 7.41 -15.71
N SER A 204 -16.45 8.32 -15.02
CA SER A 204 -16.98 8.14 -13.68
C SER A 204 -17.64 6.77 -13.55
N VAL A 205 -17.04 5.87 -12.78
CA VAL A 205 -17.78 4.74 -12.26
C VAL A 205 -18.74 5.36 -11.25
N LYS A 206 -20.02 5.49 -11.62
CA LYS A 206 -21.11 5.95 -10.76
C LYS A 206 -21.08 7.47 -10.41
N GLN A 207 -20.89 8.34 -11.41
CA GLN A 207 -21.16 9.80 -11.36
C GLN A 207 -20.28 10.67 -10.44
N ILE A 208 -19.33 10.09 -9.68
CA ILE A 208 -18.41 10.86 -8.82
C ILE A 208 -17.00 10.78 -9.38
N GLU A 209 -16.44 11.92 -9.75
CA GLU A 209 -15.05 12.05 -10.19
C GLU A 209 -14.11 12.12 -8.98
N TYR A 210 -13.55 10.98 -8.60
CA TYR A 210 -12.44 10.90 -7.65
C TYR A 210 -11.39 9.91 -8.16
N ILE A 211 -10.14 10.10 -7.74
CA ILE A 211 -9.05 9.18 -8.02
C ILE A 211 -8.83 8.31 -6.77
N PRO A 212 -8.83 6.98 -6.89
CA PRO A 212 -8.51 6.09 -5.78
C PRO A 212 -7.14 6.38 -5.19
N SER A 213 -7.02 6.42 -3.86
CA SER A 213 -5.76 6.72 -3.18
C SER A 213 -4.62 5.76 -3.49
N VAL A 214 -4.94 4.52 -3.91
CA VAL A 214 -3.95 3.55 -4.41
C VAL A 214 -3.20 4.03 -5.67
N ALA A 215 -3.73 5.01 -6.41
CA ALA A 215 -3.11 5.51 -7.64
C ALA A 215 -1.74 6.19 -7.39
N TRP A 216 -1.49 6.67 -6.16
CA TRP A 216 -0.20 7.22 -5.73
C TRP A 216 0.74 6.16 -5.13
N VAL A 217 0.37 4.88 -5.15
CA VAL A 217 1.19 3.79 -4.62
C VAL A 217 2.01 3.15 -5.73
N ASN A 218 3.34 3.11 -5.59
CA ASN A 218 4.22 2.50 -6.60
C ASN A 218 4.67 1.09 -6.23
N ASN A 219 4.99 0.89 -4.95
CA ASN A 219 5.56 -0.34 -4.42
C ASN A 219 4.81 -0.76 -3.17
N PHE A 220 4.63 -2.07 -3.04
CA PHE A 220 4.38 -2.70 -1.76
C PHE A 220 5.72 -2.97 -1.06
N ILE A 221 5.71 -2.97 0.27
CA ILE A 221 6.87 -3.35 1.06
C ILE A 221 6.64 -4.75 1.62
N VAL A 222 7.52 -5.68 1.29
CA VAL A 222 7.32 -7.11 1.56
C VAL A 222 8.41 -7.70 2.46
N GLN A 223 8.02 -8.72 3.20
CA GLN A 223 8.90 -9.69 3.84
C GLN A 223 8.93 -10.91 2.92
N ASP A 224 10.08 -11.16 2.31
CA ASP A 224 10.31 -12.27 1.40
C ASP A 224 11.35 -13.20 2.05
N ASP A 225 11.04 -14.47 2.17
CA ASP A 225 11.89 -15.45 2.83
C ASP A 225 13.13 -15.84 2.03
N ASN A 226 13.13 -15.61 0.71
CA ASN A 226 14.29 -15.82 -0.15
C ASN A 226 15.21 -14.60 -0.19
N TYR A 227 14.64 -13.39 -0.17
CA TYR A 227 15.41 -12.16 -0.37
C TYR A 227 15.66 -11.35 0.90
N GLY A 228 14.75 -11.39 1.87
CA GLY A 228 14.89 -10.66 3.12
C GLY A 228 13.70 -9.75 3.45
N PRO A 229 13.85 -8.98 4.55
CA PRO A 229 12.83 -8.08 5.03
C PRO A 229 12.79 -6.75 4.27
N TYR A 230 11.61 -6.16 4.17
CA TYR A 230 11.35 -4.80 3.68
C TYR A 230 11.78 -4.48 2.24
N TYR A 231 11.73 -5.47 1.35
CA TYR A 231 11.95 -5.21 -0.07
C TYR A 231 10.80 -4.43 -0.69
N CYS A 232 11.12 -3.48 -1.56
CA CYS A 232 10.15 -2.81 -2.42
C CYS A 232 9.76 -3.75 -3.56
N LEU A 233 8.51 -4.21 -3.57
CA LEU A 233 7.91 -4.97 -4.65
C LEU A 233 7.11 -4.02 -5.57
N PRO A 234 7.58 -3.74 -6.80
CA PRO A 234 6.91 -2.82 -7.70
C PRO A 234 5.55 -3.37 -8.13
N ILE A 235 4.48 -2.60 -7.92
CA ILE A 235 3.10 -3.05 -8.20
C ILE A 235 2.92 -3.45 -9.67
N LYS A 236 3.57 -2.73 -10.59
CA LYS A 236 3.49 -3.01 -12.03
C LYS A 236 4.05 -4.39 -12.40
N SER A 237 4.99 -4.92 -11.63
CA SER A 237 5.56 -6.26 -11.87
C SER A 237 4.57 -7.39 -11.59
N LEU A 238 3.46 -7.08 -10.91
CA LEU A 238 2.50 -8.07 -10.42
C LEU A 238 1.22 -8.19 -11.26
N GLN A 239 0.96 -7.28 -12.21
CA GLN A 239 -0.36 -7.11 -12.83
C GLN A 239 -1.01 -8.39 -13.40
N ASN A 240 -0.21 -9.37 -13.82
CA ASN A 240 -0.71 -10.65 -14.36
C ASN A 240 -0.27 -11.88 -13.56
N ASN A 241 0.45 -11.67 -12.46
CA ASN A 241 1.13 -12.74 -11.72
C ASN A 241 0.59 -12.87 -10.30
N ILE A 242 -0.59 -12.32 -9.98
CA ILE A 242 -1.23 -12.57 -8.69
C ILE A 242 -2.13 -13.82 -8.79
N SER A 243 -2.01 -14.71 -7.80
CA SER A 243 -2.96 -15.81 -7.55
C SER A 243 -4.01 -15.39 -6.53
N PHE A 244 -3.59 -14.81 -5.41
CA PHE A 244 -4.50 -14.47 -4.32
C PHE A 244 -4.00 -13.32 -3.45
N VAL A 245 -4.93 -12.72 -2.71
CA VAL A 245 -4.68 -11.72 -1.66
C VAL A 245 -5.38 -12.19 -0.38
N ALA A 246 -4.66 -12.25 0.74
CA ALA A 246 -5.23 -12.65 2.03
C ALA A 246 -4.78 -11.73 3.17
N ALA A 247 -5.66 -10.81 3.60
CA ALA A 247 -5.40 -9.91 4.70
C ALA A 247 -5.72 -10.56 6.05
N LEU A 248 -4.81 -10.45 7.02
CA LEU A 248 -5.01 -10.91 8.40
C LEU A 248 -5.42 -9.71 9.27
N THR A 249 -6.49 -9.87 10.03
CA THR A 249 -7.04 -8.78 10.83
C THR A 249 -7.63 -9.26 12.15
N ASP A 250 -7.63 -8.40 13.17
CA ASP A 250 -8.37 -8.59 14.42
C ASP A 250 -9.81 -8.03 14.33
N PHE A 251 -10.25 -7.61 13.15
CA PHE A 251 -11.59 -7.15 12.85
C PHE A 251 -12.47 -8.30 12.32
N HIS A 252 -13.69 -8.40 12.85
CA HIS A 252 -14.65 -9.45 12.48
C HIS A 252 -15.80 -8.96 11.57
N GLY A 253 -15.55 -7.96 10.71
CA GLY A 253 -16.55 -7.43 9.77
C GLY A 253 -16.24 -7.75 8.31
N ASN A 254 -16.43 -6.79 7.40
CA ASN A 254 -16.00 -6.90 6.00
C ASN A 254 -15.06 -5.73 5.65
N LEU A 255 -13.98 -5.98 4.92
CA LEU A 255 -13.04 -4.93 4.47
C LEU A 255 -13.44 -4.42 3.08
N TYR A 256 -14.19 -3.32 3.01
CA TYR A 256 -14.60 -2.68 1.75
C TYR A 256 -13.95 -1.31 1.56
N GLY A 257 -12.62 -1.27 1.52
CA GLY A 257 -11.89 0.00 1.48
C GLY A 257 -12.23 0.87 0.26
N ASN A 258 -12.38 0.26 -0.92
CA ASN A 258 -12.80 0.96 -2.13
C ASN A 258 -14.20 1.60 -2.00
N ARG A 259 -15.15 0.90 -1.37
CA ARG A 259 -16.51 1.42 -1.16
C ARG A 259 -16.51 2.52 -0.10
N ALA A 260 -15.74 2.37 0.96
CA ALA A 260 -15.60 3.39 1.99
C ALA A 260 -15.03 4.69 1.40
N GLU A 261 -13.99 4.57 0.57
CA GLU A 261 -13.38 5.71 -0.13
C GLU A 261 -14.39 6.40 -1.06
N TYR A 262 -15.08 5.62 -1.90
CA TYR A 262 -16.13 6.13 -2.78
C TYR A 262 -17.25 6.85 -2.02
N LEU A 263 -17.77 6.26 -0.94
CA LEU A 263 -18.82 6.85 -0.13
C LEU A 263 -18.36 8.13 0.58
N ALA A 264 -17.12 8.16 1.07
CA ALA A 264 -16.54 9.35 1.66
C ALA A 264 -16.45 10.50 0.65
N ALA A 265 -16.00 10.21 -0.57
CA ALA A 265 -15.97 11.18 -1.66
C ALA A 265 -17.38 11.68 -2.00
N ALA A 266 -18.35 10.77 -2.16
CA ALA A 266 -19.75 11.08 -2.45
C ALA A 266 -20.35 12.05 -1.43
N VAL A 267 -20.21 11.71 -0.14
CA VAL A 267 -20.80 12.47 0.96
C VAL A 267 -20.11 13.81 1.11
N LEU A 268 -18.78 13.85 1.07
CA LEU A 268 -18.03 15.09 1.25
C LEU A 268 -18.33 16.06 0.10
N TYR A 269 -18.29 15.61 -1.15
CA TYR A 269 -18.49 16.48 -2.30
C TYR A 269 -19.91 17.09 -2.31
N ASN A 270 -20.94 16.28 -2.05
CA ASN A 270 -22.32 16.76 -1.94
C ASN A 270 -22.50 17.74 -0.76
N THR A 271 -21.84 17.48 0.37
CA THR A 271 -21.89 18.36 1.55
C THR A 271 -21.22 19.70 1.27
N LEU A 272 -20.02 19.69 0.69
CA LEU A 272 -19.28 20.90 0.36
C LEU A 272 -20.00 21.73 -0.70
N GLU A 273 -20.61 21.10 -1.70
CA GLU A 273 -21.41 21.79 -2.71
C GLU A 273 -22.57 22.58 -2.08
N LYS A 274 -23.39 21.92 -1.25
CA LYS A 274 -24.51 22.56 -0.55
C LYS A 274 -24.05 23.68 0.36
N LEU A 275 -23.00 23.44 1.15
CA LEU A 275 -22.51 24.42 2.11
C LEU A 275 -21.93 25.66 1.40
N THR A 276 -21.13 25.45 0.35
CA THR A 276 -20.51 26.55 -0.40
C THR A 276 -21.56 27.38 -1.14
N ASN A 277 -22.58 26.74 -1.72
CA ASN A 277 -23.69 27.45 -2.37
C ASN A 277 -24.47 28.32 -1.37
N ASN A 278 -24.75 27.80 -0.17
CA ASN A 278 -25.42 28.56 0.88
C ASN A 278 -24.59 29.77 1.36
N LEU A 279 -23.29 29.57 1.60
CA LEU A 279 -22.39 30.65 2.03
C LEU A 279 -22.28 31.76 0.97
N ARG A 280 -22.13 31.38 -0.31
CA ARG A 280 -22.11 32.32 -1.44
C ARG A 280 -23.41 33.11 -1.57
N ALA A 281 -24.55 32.46 -1.42
CA ALA A 281 -25.86 33.12 -1.47
C ALA A 281 -26.06 34.14 -0.33
N GLN A 282 -25.41 33.92 0.81
CA GLN A 282 -25.48 34.82 1.97
C GLN A 282 -24.35 35.88 1.98
N GLY A 283 -23.47 35.91 0.97
CA GLY A 283 -22.32 36.82 0.93
C GLY A 283 -21.32 36.58 2.07
N GLN A 284 -21.35 35.40 2.69
CA GLN A 284 -20.52 35.06 3.84
C GLN A 284 -19.24 34.36 3.38
N SER A 285 -18.11 34.75 4.00
CA SER A 285 -16.88 33.97 3.91
C SER A 285 -16.95 32.77 4.85
N THR A 286 -16.33 31.68 4.42
CA THR A 286 -16.03 30.46 5.19
C THR A 286 -15.23 30.70 6.48
N GLY A 287 -14.52 31.83 6.58
CA GLY A 287 -13.97 32.39 7.83
C GLY A 287 -12.80 31.62 8.46
N GLY A 288 -12.40 30.48 7.90
CA GLY A 288 -11.34 29.63 8.45
C GLY A 288 -10.35 29.16 7.39
N TYR A 289 -9.06 29.42 7.62
CA TYR A 289 -7.97 29.05 6.71
C TYR A 289 -8.02 27.59 6.23
N TRP A 290 -8.21 26.64 7.15
CA TRP A 290 -8.25 25.22 6.80
C TRP A 290 -9.49 24.84 6.00
N PHE A 291 -10.59 25.53 6.22
CA PHE A 291 -11.80 25.34 5.44
C PHE A 291 -11.59 25.87 4.01
N ASP A 292 -10.93 27.03 3.86
CA ASP A 292 -10.58 27.58 2.54
C ASP A 292 -9.65 26.67 1.75
N VAL A 293 -8.67 26.06 2.44
CA VAL A 293 -7.79 25.04 1.86
C VAL A 293 -8.60 23.83 1.39
N LEU A 294 -9.52 23.33 2.22
CA LEU A 294 -10.40 22.21 1.86
C LEU A 294 -11.25 22.54 0.62
N ILE A 295 -11.89 23.71 0.59
CA ILE A 295 -12.70 24.16 -0.55
C ILE A 295 -11.84 24.24 -1.81
N ARG A 296 -10.66 24.86 -1.75
CA ARG A 296 -9.75 24.95 -2.90
C ARG A 296 -9.36 23.58 -3.44
N HIS A 297 -9.04 22.63 -2.57
CA HIS A 297 -8.70 21.26 -2.99
C HIS A 297 -9.92 20.49 -3.52
N TRP A 298 -11.11 20.73 -2.97
CA TRP A 298 -12.35 20.15 -3.48
C TRP A 298 -12.70 20.69 -4.88
N GLU A 299 -12.64 22.01 -5.08
CA GLU A 299 -12.93 22.66 -6.36
C GLU A 299 -11.96 22.20 -7.45
N THR A 300 -10.70 21.99 -7.08
CA THR A 300 -9.67 21.46 -8.00
C THR A 300 -9.63 19.93 -8.08
N LYS A 301 -10.55 19.22 -7.40
CA LYS A 301 -10.62 17.75 -7.35
C LYS A 301 -9.28 17.09 -6.92
N LYS A 302 -8.55 17.74 -6.01
CA LYS A 302 -7.26 17.32 -5.45
C LYS A 302 -7.37 16.70 -4.06
N LEU A 303 -8.58 16.34 -3.64
CA LEU A 303 -8.78 15.63 -2.38
C LEU A 303 -8.49 14.14 -2.56
N ILE A 304 -7.59 13.64 -1.73
CA ILE A 304 -7.24 12.22 -1.64
C ILE A 304 -7.93 11.64 -0.41
N PHE A 305 -8.73 10.60 -0.61
CA PHE A 305 -9.45 9.93 0.47
C PHE A 305 -8.65 8.68 0.86
N ARG A 306 -8.04 8.68 2.04
CA ARG A 306 -7.31 7.52 2.55
C ARG A 306 -8.22 6.71 3.45
N THR A 307 -8.31 5.41 3.21
CA THR A 307 -9.14 4.52 4.02
C THR A 307 -8.34 3.89 5.14
N LEU A 308 -8.71 4.23 6.38
CA LEU A 308 -8.13 3.69 7.60
C LEU A 308 -9.21 2.97 8.41
N TYR A 309 -8.99 1.70 8.71
CA TYR A 309 -9.79 1.04 9.74
C TYR A 309 -9.50 1.67 11.11
N THR A 310 -10.55 2.03 11.83
CA THR A 310 -10.45 2.49 13.21
C THR A 310 -11.45 1.73 14.06
N LYS A 311 -11.03 1.30 15.25
CA LYS A 311 -11.97 0.78 16.25
C LYS A 311 -12.78 1.98 16.76
N LYS A 312 -14.10 1.84 16.83
CA LYS A 312 -14.98 2.85 17.44
C LYS A 312 -14.50 3.07 18.88
N GLN A 313 -13.79 4.17 19.13
CA GLN A 313 -13.54 4.61 20.48
C GLN A 313 -14.89 5.04 21.04
N LYS A 314 -15.27 4.52 22.21
CA LYS A 314 -16.32 5.19 22.99
C LYS A 314 -15.76 6.58 23.29
N ILE A 315 -16.34 7.59 22.65
CA ILE A 315 -16.10 8.98 23.04
C ILE A 315 -16.56 9.04 24.51
N PRO A 316 -15.66 9.41 25.45
CA PRO A 316 -16.00 9.47 26.87
C PRO A 316 -17.18 10.41 27.15
#